data_AF-A0A7Y9MPF6-F1
#
_entry.id   AF-A0A7Y9MPF6-F1
#
_cell.length_a   1.000
_cell.length_b   1.000
_cell.length_c   1.000
_cell.angle_alpha   90.00
_cell.angle_beta   90.00
_cell.angle_gamma   90.00
#
_symmetry.space_group_name_H-M   'P 1'
#
loop_
_entity.id
_entity.type
_entity.pdbx_description
1 polymer ?
#
loop_
_entity_poly.entity_id
_entity_poly.type
_entity_poly.pdbx_seq_one_letter_code
_entity_poly.pdbx_strand_id
1 'polypeptide(L)'
;MTMPRSVTAAALVLAMLISGCALARPVDSTAERNRQFIAQAFEKWAAGGGTFFRDVLAPDATWTIKGTSPAAGSYKGRDAFLQQAVAPFAARLSSPVRPTVKGIWAEGDHVIVHWDGAATAADGMPYSNSYVWILRMANLRASEVTAFLDLVPYDDVIRRIPIDHQGDTQMSKHPYVGMWVTDDGRIRHELLASGRYDEARGTRESAYQGRYEVKGNRIDYWDDTGFTADGVFVDENTLHHGGMIFRRR
;
A
#
# COMPACT_ATOMS: atom_id res chain seq x y z
N MET A 1 58.97 -2.94 69.76
CA MET A 1 57.54 -3.28 69.75
C MET A 1 56.74 -2.05 70.15
N THR A 2 55.84 -1.64 69.25
CA THR A 2 54.65 -0.76 69.44
C THR A 2 54.81 0.66 69.98
N MET A 3 54.79 1.64 69.06
CA MET A 3 53.94 2.85 69.17
C MET A 3 52.61 2.55 68.44
N PRO A 4 51.49 3.25 68.76
CA PRO A 4 51.20 4.48 68.01
C PRO A 4 50.66 5.65 68.85
N ARG A 5 51.01 6.84 68.35
CA ARG A 5 50.54 8.17 68.74
C ARG A 5 49.15 8.42 68.14
N SER A 6 48.30 9.06 68.90
CA SER A 6 47.06 9.71 68.47
C SER A 6 47.35 11.01 67.71
N VAL A 7 46.71 11.20 66.55
CA VAL A 7 46.52 12.51 65.93
C VAL A 7 45.10 12.59 65.36
N THR A 8 44.34 13.55 65.87
CA THR A 8 43.04 14.05 65.39
C THR A 8 43.19 14.90 64.13
N ALA A 9 42.34 14.67 63.12
CA ALA A 9 41.97 15.62 62.06
C ALA A 9 40.62 15.11 61.47
N ALA A 10 39.49 15.80 61.60
CA ALA A 10 39.05 17.11 61.07
C ALA A 10 38.25 16.99 59.76
N ALA A 11 37.12 17.71 59.77
CA ALA A 11 36.33 18.23 58.64
C ALA A 11 35.35 17.29 57.90
N LEU A 12 34.10 17.44 58.34
CA LEU A 12 32.85 17.11 57.68
C LEU A 12 32.54 18.18 56.60
N VAL A 13 32.63 17.84 55.30
CA VAL A 13 31.89 18.53 54.21
C VAL A 13 31.55 17.49 53.15
N LEU A 14 30.37 16.87 53.26
CA LEU A 14 29.80 16.06 52.19
C LEU A 14 28.91 16.98 51.34
N ALA A 15 29.45 17.48 50.24
CA ALA A 15 28.67 18.15 49.21
C ALA A 15 27.70 17.12 48.59
N MET A 16 26.41 17.25 48.88
CA MET A 16 25.37 16.53 48.14
C MET A 16 25.34 17.05 46.71
N LEU A 17 26.07 16.38 45.83
CA LEU A 17 25.84 16.46 44.39
C LEU A 17 24.47 15.87 44.12
N ILE A 18 23.48 16.75 43.96
CA ILE A 18 22.23 16.41 43.27
C ILE A 18 22.65 16.16 41.82
N SER A 19 23.11 14.93 41.54
CA SER A 19 23.11 14.42 40.18
C SER A 19 21.67 14.48 39.72
N GLY A 20 21.36 15.50 38.91
CA GLY A 20 20.21 15.48 38.04
C GLY A 20 20.35 14.27 37.12
N CYS A 21 19.91 13.11 37.61
CA CYS A 21 19.43 12.06 36.74
C CYS A 21 18.30 12.72 35.94
N ALA A 22 18.63 13.18 34.73
CA ALA A 22 17.63 13.26 33.69
C ALA A 22 16.89 11.92 33.74
N LEU A 23 15.64 11.95 34.20
CA LEU A 23 14.77 10.77 34.16
C LEU A 23 14.75 10.36 32.69
N ALA A 24 15.52 9.32 32.35
CA ALA A 24 15.32 8.61 31.10
C ALA A 24 13.83 8.27 31.10
N ARG A 25 13.07 8.88 30.18
CA ARG A 25 11.68 8.50 29.99
C ARG A 25 11.67 6.98 29.84
N PRO A 26 10.89 6.24 30.64
CA PRO A 26 10.79 4.80 30.44
C PRO A 26 10.42 4.63 28.96
N VAL A 27 11.28 3.95 28.20
CA VAL A 27 10.97 3.60 26.83
C VAL A 27 9.59 2.97 26.87
N ASP A 28 8.60 3.61 26.24
CA ASP A 28 7.23 3.12 26.29
C ASP A 28 7.25 1.67 25.80
N SER A 29 6.89 0.75 26.68
CA SER A 29 6.92 -0.68 26.39
C SER A 29 6.09 -1.04 25.16
N THR A 30 5.10 -0.22 24.81
CA THR A 30 4.32 -0.32 23.58
C THR A 30 5.12 0.13 22.38
N ALA A 31 5.71 1.33 22.43
CA ALA A 31 6.53 1.87 21.34
C ALA A 31 7.72 0.95 21.03
N GLU A 32 8.41 0.44 22.05
CA GLU A 32 9.53 -0.49 21.84
C GLU A 32 9.08 -1.84 21.27
N ARG A 33 7.93 -2.37 21.74
CA ARG A 33 7.37 -3.61 21.19
C ARG A 33 6.98 -3.44 19.72
N ASN A 34 6.37 -2.32 19.38
CA ASN A 34 6.02 -1.99 18.00
C ASN A 34 7.28 -1.83 17.14
N ARG A 35 8.29 -1.11 17.64
CA ARG A 35 9.59 -0.95 16.98
C ARG A 35 10.26 -2.29 16.69
N GLN A 36 10.31 -3.17 17.69
CA GLN A 36 10.89 -4.51 17.56
C GLN A 36 10.11 -5.39 16.58
N PHE A 37 8.78 -5.33 16.60
CA PHE A 37 7.95 -6.05 15.63
C PHE A 37 8.26 -5.64 14.18
N ILE A 38 8.32 -4.32 13.92
CA ILE A 38 8.67 -3.80 12.59
C ILE A 38 10.10 -4.16 12.20
N ALA A 39 11.07 -4.06 13.13
CA ALA A 39 12.45 -4.47 12.87
C ALA A 39 12.53 -5.94 12.42
N GLN A 40 11.90 -6.85 13.16
CA GLN A 40 11.85 -8.28 12.80
C GLN A 40 11.16 -8.55 11.47
N ALA A 41 10.11 -7.80 11.14
CA ALA A 41 9.45 -7.90 9.84
C ALA A 41 10.38 -7.51 8.70
N PHE A 42 11.15 -6.42 8.85
CA PHE A 42 12.15 -6.00 7.86
C PHE A 42 13.32 -6.99 7.74
N GLU A 43 13.80 -7.55 8.85
CA GLU A 43 14.84 -8.59 8.83
C GLU A 43 14.40 -9.82 8.04
N LYS A 44 13.17 -10.31 8.29
CA LYS A 44 12.58 -11.42 7.54
C LYS A 44 12.43 -11.10 6.06
N TRP A 45 12.01 -9.88 5.73
CA TRP A 45 11.89 -9.44 4.34
C TRP A 45 13.25 -9.36 3.64
N ALA A 46 14.27 -8.79 4.29
CA ALA A 46 15.64 -8.74 3.79
C ALA A 46 16.21 -10.15 3.51
N ALA A 47 15.88 -11.11 4.38
CA ALA A 47 16.23 -12.53 4.22
C ALA A 47 15.48 -13.25 3.08
N GLY A 48 14.55 -12.58 2.39
CA GLY A 48 13.78 -13.15 1.27
C GLY A 48 12.36 -13.60 1.63
N GLY A 49 11.86 -13.27 2.82
CA GLY A 49 10.47 -13.54 3.22
C GLY A 49 9.47 -12.75 2.37
N GLY A 50 8.45 -13.43 1.85
CA GLY A 50 7.44 -12.84 0.95
C GLY A 50 6.15 -12.37 1.63
N THR A 51 6.06 -12.41 2.95
CA THR A 51 4.80 -12.17 3.70
C THR A 51 4.72 -10.80 4.37
N PHE A 52 5.74 -9.93 4.21
CA PHE A 52 5.88 -8.67 4.93
C PHE A 52 4.57 -7.87 5.06
N PHE A 53 3.92 -7.53 3.95
CA PHE A 53 2.70 -6.72 3.98
C PHE A 53 1.50 -7.44 4.63
N ARG A 54 1.41 -8.78 4.53
CA ARG A 54 0.35 -9.58 5.17
C ARG A 54 0.51 -9.64 6.68
N ASP A 55 1.75 -9.68 7.13
CA ASP A 55 2.11 -9.75 8.54
C ASP A 55 1.99 -8.38 9.20
N VAL A 56 2.46 -7.32 8.52
CA VAL A 56 2.52 -5.95 9.06
C VAL A 56 1.19 -5.22 8.98
N LEU A 57 0.41 -5.35 7.91
CA LEU A 57 -0.82 -4.56 7.73
C LEU A 57 -2.05 -5.23 8.35
N ALA A 58 -2.91 -4.43 8.98
CA ALA A 58 -4.27 -4.83 9.33
C ALA A 58 -5.11 -5.04 8.05
N PRO A 59 -6.10 -5.95 8.04
CA PRO A 59 -6.93 -6.19 6.85
C PRO A 59 -7.61 -4.92 6.30
N ASP A 60 -8.04 -4.03 7.20
CA ASP A 60 -8.71 -2.76 6.95
C ASP A 60 -7.75 -1.56 6.91
N ALA A 61 -6.43 -1.80 6.85
CA ALA A 61 -5.44 -0.74 6.88
C ALA A 61 -5.60 0.26 5.71
N THR A 62 -5.37 1.55 5.99
CA THR A 62 -5.29 2.57 4.94
C THR A 62 -3.84 2.91 4.62
N TRP A 63 -3.43 2.72 3.37
CA TRP A 63 -2.09 3.09 2.90
C TRP A 63 -2.15 4.35 2.05
N THR A 64 -1.34 5.35 2.36
CA THR A 64 -1.25 6.60 1.58
C THR A 64 0.15 6.79 1.05
N ILE A 65 0.27 6.90 -0.28
CA ILE A 65 1.50 7.29 -0.97
C ILE A 65 1.46 8.81 -1.18
N LYS A 66 2.44 9.52 -0.63
CA LYS A 66 2.53 10.98 -0.76
C LYS A 66 3.23 11.38 -2.06
N GLY A 67 2.76 12.48 -2.64
CA GLY A 67 3.34 13.09 -3.84
C GLY A 67 2.24 13.51 -4.82
N THR A 68 2.62 13.72 -6.07
CA THR A 68 1.73 14.20 -7.14
C THR A 68 1.77 13.34 -8.40
N SER A 69 2.52 12.23 -8.40
CA SER A 69 2.52 11.32 -9.55
C SER A 69 1.24 10.48 -9.60
N PRO A 70 0.93 9.82 -10.72
CA PRO A 70 -0.21 8.89 -10.81
C PRO A 70 -0.19 7.75 -9.79
N ALA A 71 0.97 7.45 -9.19
CA ALA A 71 1.10 6.45 -8.14
C ALA A 71 0.77 6.98 -6.74
N ALA A 72 0.66 8.30 -6.57
CA ALA A 72 0.25 8.91 -5.31
C ALA A 72 -1.26 8.75 -5.08
N GLY A 73 -1.66 8.55 -3.83
CA GLY A 73 -3.06 8.28 -3.50
C GLY A 73 -3.22 7.49 -2.22
N SER A 74 -4.47 7.16 -1.89
CA SER A 74 -4.82 6.39 -0.70
C SER A 74 -5.58 5.13 -1.07
N TYR A 75 -5.15 4.01 -0.52
CA TYR A 75 -5.70 2.67 -0.72
C TYR A 75 -6.34 2.20 0.58
N LYS A 76 -7.63 1.90 0.55
CA LYS A 76 -8.37 1.40 1.71
C LYS A 76 -8.42 -0.13 1.68
N GLY A 77 -7.88 -0.75 2.72
CA GLY A 77 -7.76 -2.20 2.86
C GLY A 77 -6.43 -2.74 2.31
N ARG A 78 -5.84 -3.67 3.06
CA ARG A 78 -4.55 -4.29 2.71
C ARG A 78 -4.58 -4.93 1.34
N ASP A 79 -5.62 -5.70 1.04
CA ASP A 79 -5.67 -6.49 -0.20
C ASP A 79 -5.84 -5.57 -1.43
N ALA A 80 -6.59 -4.47 -1.28
CA ALA A 80 -6.68 -3.44 -2.31
C ALA A 80 -5.32 -2.77 -2.58
N PHE A 81 -4.60 -2.37 -1.52
CA PHE A 81 -3.25 -1.83 -1.65
C PHE A 81 -2.29 -2.81 -2.36
N LEU A 82 -2.33 -4.09 -1.96
CA LEU A 82 -1.48 -5.11 -2.57
C LEU A 82 -1.77 -5.31 -4.06
N GLN A 83 -3.05 -5.36 -4.44
CA GLN A 83 -3.46 -5.60 -5.82
C GLN A 83 -3.24 -4.38 -6.72
N GLN A 84 -3.46 -3.17 -6.21
CA GLN A 84 -3.46 -1.95 -7.02
C GLN A 84 -2.10 -1.26 -7.08
N ALA A 85 -1.26 -1.40 -6.03
CA ALA A 85 0.05 -0.75 -5.97
C ALA A 85 1.21 -1.75 -6.00
N VAL A 86 1.20 -2.76 -5.11
CA VAL A 86 2.37 -3.64 -4.93
C VAL A 86 2.53 -4.64 -6.08
N ALA A 87 1.48 -5.38 -6.42
CA ALA A 87 1.55 -6.42 -7.46
C ALA A 87 1.91 -5.86 -8.85
N PRO A 88 1.33 -4.73 -9.31
CA PRO A 88 1.70 -4.15 -10.61
C PRO A 88 3.15 -3.70 -10.67
N PHE A 89 3.67 -3.13 -9.58
CA PHE A 89 5.08 -2.75 -9.52
C PHE A 89 5.99 -3.98 -9.48
N ALA A 90 5.68 -4.97 -8.63
CA ALA A 90 6.46 -6.20 -8.49
C ALA A 90 6.55 -6.99 -9.80
N ALA A 91 5.49 -7.01 -10.60
CA ALA A 91 5.49 -7.66 -11.92
C ALA A 91 6.42 -7.00 -12.95
N ARG A 92 6.91 -5.78 -12.69
CA ARG A 92 7.94 -5.09 -13.50
C ARG A 92 9.37 -5.43 -13.07
N LEU A 93 9.54 -6.26 -12.04
CA LEU A 93 10.84 -6.60 -11.48
C LEU A 93 11.21 -8.05 -11.82
N SER A 94 12.49 -8.26 -12.15
CA SER A 94 13.09 -9.59 -12.32
C SER A 94 13.65 -10.15 -11.02
N SER A 95 13.84 -9.30 -10.00
CA SER A 95 14.18 -9.70 -8.64
C SER A 95 13.31 -8.96 -7.61
N PRO A 96 13.00 -9.57 -6.46
CA PRO A 96 12.22 -8.90 -5.42
C PRO A 96 13.01 -7.72 -4.84
N VAL A 97 12.28 -6.67 -4.45
CA VAL A 97 12.88 -5.55 -3.69
C VAL A 97 13.47 -6.09 -2.39
N ARG A 98 14.77 -5.85 -2.20
CA ARG A 98 15.46 -6.11 -0.94
C ARG A 98 15.62 -4.83 -0.13
N PRO A 99 15.05 -4.77 1.09
CA PRO A 99 15.18 -3.61 1.95
C PRO A 99 16.54 -3.56 2.66
N THR A 100 17.06 -2.35 2.84
CA THR A 100 18.18 -2.02 3.73
C THR A 100 17.71 -0.93 4.69
N VAL A 101 17.45 -1.30 5.95
CA VAL A 101 16.99 -0.36 6.98
C VAL A 101 18.13 0.58 7.39
N LYS A 102 17.83 1.89 7.42
CA LYS A 102 18.73 2.95 7.90
C LYS A 102 18.43 3.35 9.33
N GLY A 103 17.15 3.34 9.71
CA GLY A 103 16.72 3.66 11.05
C GLY A 103 15.26 3.30 11.29
N ILE A 104 14.95 2.98 12.55
CA ILE A 104 13.59 2.75 13.04
C ILE A 104 13.40 3.52 14.33
N TRP A 105 12.41 4.40 14.36
CA TRP A 105 12.03 5.19 15.53
C TRP A 105 10.59 4.87 15.92
N ALA A 106 10.26 4.96 17.20
CA ALA A 106 8.90 4.74 17.67
C ALA A 106 8.52 5.71 18.78
N GLU A 107 7.29 6.19 18.73
CA GLU A 107 6.69 7.08 19.74
C GLU A 107 5.20 6.73 19.87
N GLY A 108 4.77 6.31 21.06
CA GLY A 108 3.41 5.82 21.30
C GLY A 108 3.04 4.65 20.37
N ASP A 109 1.97 4.82 19.60
CA ASP A 109 1.51 3.87 18.58
C ASP A 109 2.17 4.05 17.21
N HIS A 110 3.02 5.06 17.02
CA HIS A 110 3.67 5.32 15.74
C HIS A 110 5.05 4.67 15.64
N VAL A 111 5.34 4.07 14.48
CA VAL A 111 6.67 3.59 14.10
C VAL A 111 7.08 4.25 12.78
N ILE A 112 8.26 4.84 12.74
CA ILE A 112 8.84 5.46 11.55
C ILE A 112 10.01 4.60 11.10
N VAL A 113 10.04 4.24 9.81
CA VAL A 113 11.13 3.46 9.21
C VAL A 113 11.71 4.23 8.05
N HIS A 114 13.02 4.50 8.10
CA HIS A 114 13.81 4.95 6.96
C HIS A 114 14.57 3.75 6.38
N TRP A 115 14.38 3.46 5.10
CA TRP A 115 15.00 2.32 4.46
C TRP A 115 15.21 2.56 2.95
N ASP A 116 16.23 1.92 2.39
CA ASP A 116 16.45 1.89 0.94
C ASP A 116 15.96 0.55 0.38
N GLY A 117 15.37 0.58 -0.81
CA GLY A 117 14.97 -0.62 -1.54
C GLY A 117 15.76 -0.76 -2.83
N ALA A 118 16.33 -1.93 -3.08
CA ALA A 118 17.04 -2.24 -4.31
C ALA A 118 16.45 -3.49 -4.99
N ALA A 119 16.36 -3.46 -6.32
CA ALA A 119 15.91 -4.58 -7.15
C ALA A 119 16.54 -4.50 -8.55
N THR A 120 16.23 -5.50 -9.38
CA THR A 120 16.49 -5.50 -10.82
C THR A 120 15.16 -5.46 -11.54
N ALA A 121 15.00 -4.52 -12.47
CA ALA A 121 13.81 -4.40 -13.29
C ALA A 121 13.79 -5.49 -14.38
N ALA A 122 12.64 -5.73 -15.02
CA ALA A 122 12.50 -6.77 -16.04
C ALA A 122 13.33 -6.50 -17.31
N ASP A 123 13.69 -5.24 -17.56
CA ASP A 123 14.61 -4.83 -18.63
C ASP A 123 16.10 -4.95 -18.25
N GLY A 124 16.40 -5.53 -17.09
CA GLY A 124 17.76 -5.76 -16.59
C GLY A 124 18.41 -4.55 -15.91
N MET A 125 17.77 -3.37 -15.94
CA MET A 125 18.31 -2.18 -15.30
C MET A 125 18.10 -2.21 -13.78
N PRO A 126 19.01 -1.62 -12.99
CA PRO A 126 18.83 -1.53 -11.54
C PRO A 126 17.66 -0.61 -11.18
N TYR A 127 16.96 -0.99 -10.12
CA TYR A 127 16.01 -0.14 -9.41
C TYR A 127 16.56 0.14 -8.01
N SER A 128 16.62 1.42 -7.63
CA SER A 128 17.00 1.88 -6.29
C SER A 128 16.07 3.01 -5.87
N ASN A 129 15.61 2.98 -4.63
CA ASN A 129 14.73 4.01 -4.07
C ASN A 129 14.96 4.14 -2.56
N SER A 130 14.65 5.30 -1.98
CA SER A 130 14.70 5.55 -0.54
C SER A 130 13.31 5.91 -0.03
N TYR A 131 12.96 5.39 1.13
CA TYR A 131 11.61 5.41 1.67
C TYR A 131 11.61 5.89 3.12
N VAL A 132 10.61 6.68 3.47
CA VAL A 132 10.20 6.89 4.86
C VAL A 132 8.76 6.47 5.02
N TRP A 133 8.54 5.45 5.84
CA TRP A 133 7.19 4.97 6.17
C TRP A 133 6.86 5.31 7.62
N ILE A 134 5.71 5.93 7.81
CA ILE A 134 5.15 6.24 9.13
C ILE A 134 3.93 5.32 9.31
N LEU A 135 4.03 4.40 10.25
CA LEU A 135 3.05 3.37 10.53
C LEU A 135 2.37 3.67 11.86
N ARG A 136 1.04 3.76 11.86
CA ARG A 136 0.25 3.78 13.09
C ARG A 136 -0.15 2.35 13.44
N MET A 137 0.25 1.90 14.62
CA MET A 137 0.19 0.51 15.06
C MET A 137 -0.98 0.28 16.03
N ALA A 138 -1.75 -0.76 15.79
CA ALA A 138 -2.76 -1.29 16.70
C ALA A 138 -2.66 -2.82 16.72
N ASN A 139 -2.62 -3.43 17.92
CA ASN A 139 -2.56 -4.90 18.06
C ASN A 139 -1.42 -5.55 17.25
N LEU A 140 -0.23 -4.92 17.22
CA LEU A 140 0.93 -5.34 16.43
C LEU A 140 0.68 -5.43 14.92
N ARG A 141 -0.24 -4.62 14.39
CA ARG A 141 -0.43 -4.41 12.97
C ARG A 141 -0.57 -2.93 12.67
N ALA A 142 -0.14 -2.49 11.51
CA ALA A 142 -0.34 -1.12 11.06
C ALA A 142 -1.79 -0.97 10.55
N SER A 143 -2.55 -0.05 11.16
CA SER A 143 -3.89 0.35 10.72
C SER A 143 -3.84 1.49 9.71
N GLU A 144 -2.79 2.32 9.76
CA GLU A 144 -2.56 3.41 8.82
C GLU A 144 -1.08 3.46 8.46
N VAL A 145 -0.78 3.71 7.18
CA VAL A 145 0.59 3.94 6.72
C VAL A 145 0.64 5.17 5.84
N THR A 146 1.53 6.11 6.17
CA THR A 146 1.92 7.21 5.29
C THR A 146 3.30 6.91 4.73
N ALA A 147 3.39 6.79 3.41
CA ALA A 147 4.61 6.47 2.69
C ALA A 147 5.13 7.68 1.91
N PHE A 148 6.38 8.03 2.19
CA PHE A 148 7.20 8.88 1.36
C PHE A 148 8.22 8.00 0.64
N LEU A 149 8.42 8.26 -0.64
CA LEU A 149 9.39 7.61 -1.51
C LEU A 149 9.80 8.57 -2.62
N ASP A 150 10.92 8.29 -3.28
CA ASP A 150 11.24 8.99 -4.52
C ASP A 150 10.35 8.45 -5.64
N LEU A 151 9.43 9.30 -6.12
CA LEU A 151 8.50 8.93 -7.19
C LEU A 151 9.18 8.94 -8.55
N VAL A 152 10.30 9.64 -8.74
CA VAL A 152 11.01 9.67 -10.03
C VAL A 152 11.55 8.29 -10.44
N PRO A 153 12.34 7.55 -9.63
CA PRO A 153 12.79 6.21 -10.00
C PRO A 153 11.64 5.19 -10.00
N TYR A 154 10.58 5.42 -9.24
CA TYR A 154 9.38 4.58 -9.29
C TYR A 154 8.67 4.71 -10.65
N ASP A 155 8.32 5.94 -11.04
CA ASP A 155 7.62 6.25 -12.28
C ASP A 155 8.46 5.88 -13.50
N ASP A 156 9.80 5.99 -13.42
CA ASP A 156 10.71 5.57 -14.47
C ASP A 156 10.58 4.07 -14.78
N VAL A 157 10.48 3.20 -13.76
CA VAL A 157 10.22 1.76 -13.97
C VAL A 157 8.85 1.53 -14.59
N ILE A 158 7.82 2.23 -14.12
CA ILE A 158 6.46 2.13 -14.68
C ILE A 158 6.45 2.49 -16.18
N ARG A 159 7.18 3.56 -16.55
CA ARG A 159 7.25 4.09 -17.91
C ARG A 159 8.10 3.21 -18.85
N ARG A 160 9.25 2.72 -18.38
CA ARG A 160 10.16 1.88 -19.19
C ARG A 160 9.62 0.49 -19.43
N ILE A 161 8.87 -0.05 -18.46
CA ILE A 161 8.32 -1.39 -18.51
C ILE A 161 6.80 -1.26 -18.42
N PRO A 162 6.13 -0.94 -19.53
CA PRO A 162 4.69 -1.09 -19.57
C PRO A 162 4.39 -2.57 -19.33
N ILE A 163 3.62 -2.84 -18.28
CA ILE A 163 2.90 -4.11 -18.24
C ILE A 163 1.76 -3.90 -19.19
N ASP A 164 1.86 -4.50 -20.37
CA ASP A 164 0.67 -4.92 -21.09
C ASP A 164 -0.09 -5.74 -20.06
N HIS A 165 -1.20 -5.20 -19.56
CA HIS A 165 -2.04 -6.00 -18.72
C HIS A 165 -2.32 -7.23 -19.58
N GLN A 166 -1.90 -8.43 -19.18
CA GLN A 166 -2.46 -9.65 -19.78
C GLN A 166 -3.96 -9.78 -19.43
N GLY A 167 -4.51 -8.79 -18.70
CA GLY A 167 -5.86 -8.27 -18.87
C GLY A 167 -6.18 -7.87 -20.31
N ASP A 168 -5.50 -6.92 -20.96
CA ASP A 168 -5.74 -6.52 -22.36
C ASP A 168 -5.67 -7.68 -23.38
N THR A 169 -4.84 -8.73 -23.14
CA THR A 169 -4.77 -9.91 -24.04
C THR A 169 -5.77 -11.04 -23.71
N GLN A 170 -6.44 -11.01 -22.54
CA GLN A 170 -7.59 -11.89 -22.26
C GLN A 170 -8.95 -11.16 -22.27
N MET A 171 -8.98 -9.85 -22.10
CA MET A 171 -10.19 -9.02 -22.06
C MET A 171 -10.71 -8.70 -23.46
N SER A 172 -9.89 -8.97 -24.48
CA SER A 172 -10.28 -9.09 -25.89
C SER A 172 -10.85 -10.47 -26.28
N LYS A 173 -11.04 -11.42 -25.34
CA LYS A 173 -11.69 -12.72 -25.64
C LYS A 173 -13.20 -12.76 -25.42
N HIS A 174 -13.84 -11.69 -24.93
CA HIS A 174 -15.29 -11.66 -24.82
C HIS A 174 -15.89 -10.77 -25.93
N PRO A 175 -17.04 -11.16 -26.52
CA PRO A 175 -17.65 -10.43 -27.63
C PRO A 175 -18.39 -9.16 -27.19
N TYR A 176 -18.43 -8.86 -25.89
CA TYR A 176 -19.32 -7.86 -25.30
C TYR A 176 -18.83 -6.39 -25.29
N VAL A 177 -17.65 -6.11 -25.84
CA VAL A 177 -17.19 -4.72 -26.02
C VAL A 177 -18.19 -3.95 -26.88
N GLY A 178 -18.46 -2.70 -26.51
CA GLY A 178 -19.37 -1.81 -27.23
C GLY A 178 -20.42 -1.17 -26.33
N MET A 179 -21.45 -0.65 -26.97
CA MET A 179 -22.48 0.17 -26.33
C MET A 179 -23.69 -0.66 -25.91
N TRP A 180 -24.11 -0.47 -24.66
CA TRP A 180 -25.25 -1.12 -24.05
C TRP A 180 -26.23 -0.06 -23.57
N VAL A 181 -27.51 -0.20 -23.88
CA VAL A 181 -28.51 0.85 -23.65
C VAL A 181 -29.77 0.24 -23.06
N THR A 182 -30.37 0.86 -22.04
CA THR A 182 -31.69 0.43 -21.53
C THR A 182 -32.76 0.61 -22.60
N ASP A 183 -33.85 -0.17 -22.54
CA ASP A 183 -34.92 -0.11 -23.55
C ASP A 183 -35.55 1.30 -23.70
N ASP A 184 -35.50 2.12 -22.63
CA ASP A 184 -35.98 3.51 -22.61
C ASP A 184 -34.94 4.54 -23.08
N GLY A 185 -33.72 4.11 -23.40
CA GLY A 185 -32.62 4.98 -23.84
C GLY A 185 -32.04 5.89 -22.76
N ARG A 186 -32.48 5.78 -21.50
CA ARG A 186 -32.08 6.73 -20.44
C ARG A 186 -30.70 6.44 -19.87
N ILE A 187 -30.22 5.21 -19.99
CA ILE A 187 -28.91 4.80 -19.51
C ILE A 187 -28.11 4.23 -20.67
N ARG A 188 -26.90 4.77 -20.85
CA ARG A 188 -25.94 4.32 -21.84
C ARG A 188 -24.72 3.80 -21.09
N HIS A 189 -24.36 2.56 -21.32
CA HIS A 189 -23.25 1.88 -20.66
C HIS A 189 -22.28 1.37 -21.72
N GLU A 190 -21.09 1.96 -21.76
CA GLU A 190 -20.07 1.62 -22.74
C GLU A 190 -19.00 0.74 -22.12
N LEU A 191 -18.79 -0.45 -22.69
CA LEU A 191 -17.68 -1.34 -22.33
C LEU A 191 -16.55 -1.13 -23.33
N LEU A 192 -15.45 -0.55 -22.87
CA LEU A 192 -14.27 -0.24 -23.68
C LEU A 192 -13.32 -1.44 -23.73
N ALA A 193 -12.64 -1.63 -24.86
CA ALA A 193 -11.65 -2.70 -25.04
C ALA A 193 -10.49 -2.66 -24.04
N SER A 194 -10.25 -1.49 -23.42
CA SER A 194 -9.27 -1.29 -22.34
C SER A 194 -9.70 -1.85 -20.99
N GLY A 195 -10.88 -2.48 -20.89
CA GLY A 195 -11.40 -2.96 -19.62
C GLY A 195 -12.03 -1.89 -18.75
N ARG A 196 -12.24 -0.71 -19.30
CA ARG A 196 -12.90 0.41 -18.63
C ARG A 196 -14.35 0.48 -19.07
N TYR A 197 -15.23 0.93 -18.18
CA TYR A 197 -16.59 1.27 -18.56
C TYR A 197 -16.88 2.74 -18.26
N ASP A 198 -17.84 3.29 -19.00
CA ASP A 198 -18.43 4.60 -18.77
C ASP A 198 -19.95 4.48 -18.87
N GLU A 199 -20.65 4.83 -17.79
CA GLU A 199 -22.10 4.82 -17.74
C GLU A 199 -22.64 6.25 -17.69
N ALA A 200 -23.42 6.63 -18.70
CA ALA A 200 -24.21 7.86 -18.73
C ALA A 200 -25.63 7.58 -18.21
N ARG A 201 -26.18 8.51 -17.41
CA ARG A 201 -27.57 8.48 -16.97
C ARG A 201 -28.25 9.82 -17.25
N GLY A 202 -29.24 9.82 -18.13
CA GLY A 202 -29.94 11.02 -18.55
C GLY A 202 -28.97 12.07 -19.10
N THR A 203 -28.88 13.23 -18.45
CA THR A 203 -28.00 14.34 -18.86
C THR A 203 -26.59 14.24 -18.28
N ARG A 204 -26.29 13.26 -17.43
CA ARG A 204 -24.96 13.07 -16.85
C ARG A 204 -24.19 12.06 -17.70
N GLU A 205 -23.24 12.56 -18.49
CA GLU A 205 -22.51 11.78 -19.50
C GLU A 205 -21.60 10.70 -18.92
N SER A 206 -21.05 10.93 -17.72
CA SER A 206 -20.20 9.98 -16.98
C SER A 206 -20.67 9.88 -15.53
N ALA A 207 -21.81 9.21 -15.35
CA ALA A 207 -22.39 8.97 -14.04
C ALA A 207 -21.53 8.01 -13.21
N TYR A 208 -21.00 6.97 -13.86
CA TYR A 208 -20.11 5.98 -13.26
C TYR A 208 -18.99 5.62 -14.21
N GLN A 209 -17.80 5.40 -13.67
CA GLN A 209 -16.61 5.03 -14.41
C GLN A 209 -15.77 4.10 -13.57
N GLY A 210 -15.20 3.09 -14.21
CA GLY A 210 -14.41 2.12 -13.47
C GLY A 210 -13.80 1.09 -14.38
N ARG A 211 -13.18 0.09 -13.76
CA ARG A 211 -12.76 -1.13 -14.46
C ARG A 211 -13.84 -2.18 -14.40
N TYR A 212 -13.87 -3.05 -15.39
CA TYR A 212 -14.72 -4.24 -15.41
C TYR A 212 -13.89 -5.48 -15.78
N GLU A 213 -14.44 -6.65 -15.48
CA GLU A 213 -13.86 -7.94 -15.83
C GLU A 213 -14.97 -8.92 -16.22
N VAL A 214 -14.77 -9.70 -17.28
CA VAL A 214 -15.73 -10.70 -17.75
C VAL A 214 -15.17 -12.11 -17.56
N LYS A 215 -15.97 -12.99 -16.94
CA LYS A 215 -15.68 -14.42 -16.75
C LYS A 215 -16.84 -15.25 -17.28
N GLY A 216 -16.64 -15.86 -18.45
CA GLY A 216 -17.72 -16.55 -19.17
C GLY A 216 -18.80 -15.55 -19.58
N ASN A 217 -19.99 -15.65 -19.01
CA ASN A 217 -21.10 -14.71 -19.22
C ASN A 217 -21.34 -13.78 -18.04
N ARG A 218 -20.52 -13.82 -16.99
CA ARG A 218 -20.61 -12.89 -15.85
C ARG A 218 -19.67 -11.70 -16.07
N ILE A 219 -20.11 -10.51 -15.66
CA ILE A 219 -19.29 -9.30 -15.61
C ILE A 219 -19.28 -8.75 -14.18
N ASP A 220 -18.09 -8.38 -13.69
CA ASP A 220 -17.89 -7.72 -12.41
C ASP A 220 -17.29 -6.32 -12.64
N TYR A 221 -17.71 -5.34 -11.85
CA TYR A 221 -17.34 -3.93 -11.96
C TYR A 221 -16.71 -3.42 -10.67
N TRP A 222 -15.71 -2.55 -10.82
CA TRP A 222 -15.12 -1.76 -9.74
C TRP A 222 -15.05 -0.31 -10.20
N ASP A 223 -15.93 0.51 -9.63
CA ASP A 223 -16.00 1.95 -9.89
C ASP A 223 -14.83 2.66 -9.24
N ASP A 224 -14.35 3.75 -9.86
CA ASP A 224 -13.21 4.54 -9.39
C ASP A 224 -13.49 5.20 -8.02
N THR A 225 -14.76 5.34 -7.62
CA THR A 225 -15.18 5.82 -6.30
C THR A 225 -15.26 4.72 -5.23
N GLY A 226 -15.03 3.46 -5.60
CA GLY A 226 -14.94 2.31 -4.68
C GLY A 226 -16.21 1.46 -4.57
N PHE A 227 -17.25 1.72 -5.37
CA PHE A 227 -18.41 0.84 -5.47
C PHE A 227 -18.10 -0.39 -6.33
N THR A 228 -18.73 -1.51 -5.99
CA THR A 228 -18.68 -2.73 -6.80
C THR A 228 -20.07 -3.09 -7.28
N ALA A 229 -20.16 -3.64 -8.47
CA ALA A 229 -21.41 -4.15 -9.02
C ALA A 229 -21.12 -5.36 -9.91
N ASP A 230 -22.16 -6.09 -10.27
CA ASP A 230 -22.05 -7.27 -11.12
C ASP A 230 -23.21 -7.35 -12.11
N GLY A 231 -23.05 -8.22 -13.11
CA GLY A 231 -24.05 -8.47 -14.13
C GLY A 231 -23.82 -9.78 -14.86
N VAL A 232 -24.79 -10.15 -15.68
CA VAL A 232 -24.77 -11.38 -16.47
C VAL A 232 -25.26 -11.09 -17.89
N PHE A 233 -24.47 -11.49 -18.88
CA PHE A 233 -24.89 -11.58 -20.27
C PHE A 233 -25.80 -12.82 -20.42
N VAL A 234 -27.07 -12.57 -20.72
CA VAL A 234 -28.06 -13.64 -20.95
C VAL A 234 -27.91 -14.20 -22.36
N ASP A 235 -27.53 -13.34 -23.30
CA ASP A 235 -27.18 -13.65 -24.68
C ASP A 235 -26.19 -12.59 -25.23
N GLU A 236 -25.85 -12.66 -26.52
CA GLU A 236 -24.89 -11.74 -27.16
C GLU A 236 -25.33 -10.27 -27.17
N ASN A 237 -26.62 -10.00 -27.00
CA ASN A 237 -27.23 -8.67 -27.13
C ASN A 237 -28.02 -8.22 -25.88
N THR A 238 -28.01 -9.01 -24.79
CA THR A 238 -28.76 -8.73 -23.57
C THR A 238 -27.89 -8.87 -22.32
N LEU A 239 -27.72 -7.77 -21.58
CA LEU A 239 -26.99 -7.70 -20.32
C LEU A 239 -27.96 -7.37 -19.17
N HIS A 240 -27.98 -8.21 -18.13
CA HIS A 240 -28.68 -7.94 -16.88
C HIS A 240 -27.67 -7.39 -15.86
N HIS A 241 -27.87 -6.15 -15.40
CA HIS A 241 -26.93 -5.46 -14.50
C HIS A 241 -27.66 -4.45 -13.62
N GLY A 242 -27.38 -4.44 -12.32
CA GLY A 242 -27.93 -3.42 -11.40
C GLY A 242 -29.46 -3.38 -11.32
N GLY A 243 -30.14 -4.51 -11.54
CA GLY A 243 -31.61 -4.60 -11.63
C GLY A 243 -32.20 -4.09 -12.95
N MET A 244 -31.35 -3.78 -13.94
CA MET A 244 -31.73 -3.24 -15.24
C MET A 244 -31.37 -4.24 -16.35
N ILE A 245 -32.03 -4.06 -17.50
CA ILE A 245 -31.74 -4.81 -18.73
C ILE A 245 -31.19 -3.83 -19.75
N PHE A 246 -30.02 -4.16 -20.30
CA PHE A 246 -29.40 -3.40 -21.37
C PHE A 246 -29.38 -4.22 -22.66
N ARG A 247 -29.58 -3.52 -23.77
CA ARG A 247 -29.50 -4.03 -25.14
C ARG A 247 -28.26 -3.51 -25.83
N ARG A 248 -27.61 -4.37 -26.60
CA ARG A 248 -26.50 -3.95 -27.46
C ARG A 248 -26.99 -3.03 -28.57
N ARG A 249 -26.24 -1.95 -28.84
CA ARG A 249 -26.48 -1.01 -29.94
C ARG A 249 -25.53 -1.23 -31.10
#